data_AF-A0A7K8TC36-F1
#
_entry.id   AF-A0A7K8TC36-F1
#
_cell.length_a   1.000
_cell.length_b   1.000
_cell.length_c   1.000
_cell.angle_alpha   90.00
_cell.angle_beta   90.00
_cell.angle_gamma   90.00
#
_symmetry.space_group_name_H-M   'P 1'
#
loop_
_entity.id
_entity.type
_entity.pdbx_description
1 polymer ?
#
loop_
_entity_poly.entity_id
_entity_poly.type
_entity_poly.pdbx_seq_one_letter_code
_entity_poly.pdbx_strand_id
1 'polypeptide(L)'
;CSRFSPDGRLIASCSEDKSVKIWDTRNKTCIDSFLDYGGFTNFVDFNPSGTCIASAGSNHTVKLWDIRMNKLLQHYKVHRAGVNCVSFHPSGNYLITASTDGTLKILDLLEGRLIYTLHGHKGPVLSVAFSKGGEKFASAGADAQVLLWKTNFDSFDYKEVLKHHIRRTHIDDPPHLLDIYPRSPHLHDEKLQSVEVNPTFDLTNTQTPDPPVIEISSSSSFSTPDDVSSEDLQYPPASVLAASSKRKSENESESAVHNVDKQTGISPSLGNALERVVEQLDVLTLTISILEQRLTLTEDKLKECLENQQKTLLQGRQEE
;
A
#
# COMPACT_ATOMS: atom_id res chain seq x y z
N CYS A 1 -10.20 -22.30 -10.31
CA CYS A 1 -10.49 -21.83 -11.68
C CYS A 1 -9.42 -22.37 -12.64
N SER A 2 -9.75 -22.61 -13.91
CA SER A 2 -8.76 -22.99 -14.93
C SER A 2 -9.04 -22.26 -16.24
N ARG A 3 -7.99 -21.79 -16.91
CA ARG A 3 -8.09 -21.06 -18.17
C ARG A 3 -7.07 -21.56 -19.18
N PHE A 4 -7.44 -21.53 -20.45
CA PHE A 4 -6.51 -21.78 -21.55
C PHE A 4 -5.74 -20.52 -21.91
N SER A 5 -4.50 -20.69 -22.33
CA SER A 5 -3.74 -19.63 -22.98
C SER A 5 -4.38 -19.23 -24.32
N PRO A 6 -4.15 -18.01 -24.82
CA PRO A 6 -4.70 -17.55 -26.10
C PRO A 6 -4.29 -18.41 -27.31
N ASP A 7 -3.11 -19.03 -27.25
CA ASP A 7 -2.60 -19.97 -28.26
C ASP A 7 -3.07 -21.43 -28.06
N GLY A 8 -3.78 -21.71 -26.96
CA GLY A 8 -4.29 -23.02 -26.59
C GLY A 8 -3.24 -24.04 -26.17
N ARG A 9 -1.95 -23.66 -26.05
CA ARG A 9 -0.87 -24.59 -25.71
C ARG A 9 -0.76 -24.85 -24.22
N LEU A 10 -1.08 -23.86 -23.40
CA LEU A 10 -0.93 -23.91 -21.95
C LEU A 10 -2.29 -23.83 -21.26
N ILE A 11 -2.38 -24.43 -20.08
CA ILE A 11 -3.50 -24.25 -19.16
C ILE A 11 -2.93 -23.69 -17.86
N ALA A 12 -3.55 -22.62 -17.35
CA ALA A 12 -3.32 -22.17 -15.99
C ALA A 12 -4.45 -22.67 -15.11
N SER A 13 -4.11 -23.26 -13.97
CA SER A 13 -5.07 -23.67 -12.95
C SER A 13 -4.70 -23.02 -11.62
N CYS A 14 -5.70 -22.52 -10.91
CA CYS A 14 -5.55 -22.09 -9.53
C CYS A 14 -6.34 -23.00 -8.59
N SER A 15 -5.79 -23.22 -7.40
CA SER A 15 -6.30 -24.14 -6.41
C SER A 15 -6.29 -23.51 -5.01
N GLU A 16 -7.09 -24.08 -4.11
CA GLU A 16 -7.10 -23.78 -2.68
C GLU A 16 -5.84 -24.28 -1.97
N ASP A 17 -5.00 -25.08 -2.64
CA ASP A 17 -3.65 -25.42 -2.16
C ASP A 17 -2.68 -24.23 -2.21
N LYS A 18 -3.17 -23.02 -2.56
CA LYS A 18 -2.43 -21.76 -2.71
C LYS A 18 -1.43 -21.77 -3.87
N SER A 19 -1.51 -22.77 -4.75
CA SER A 19 -0.69 -22.86 -5.94
C SER A 19 -1.43 -22.41 -7.19
N VAL A 20 -0.69 -21.78 -8.09
CA VAL A 20 -1.07 -21.57 -9.48
C VAL A 20 -0.13 -22.43 -10.31
N LYS A 21 -0.70 -23.44 -10.97
CA LYS A 21 0.05 -24.40 -11.79
C LYS A 21 -0.19 -24.13 -13.27
N ILE A 22 0.87 -24.26 -14.05
CA ILE A 22 0.84 -24.19 -15.52
C ILE A 22 1.07 -25.58 -16.07
N TRP A 23 0.19 -25.98 -16.98
CA TRP A 23 0.17 -27.30 -17.59
C TRP A 23 0.38 -27.19 -19.09
N ASP A 24 1.17 -28.08 -19.65
CA ASP A 24 1.24 -28.28 -21.09
C ASP A 24 0.04 -29.12 -21.54
N THR A 25 -0.74 -28.63 -22.51
CA THR A 25 -1.87 -29.37 -23.08
C THR A 25 -1.43 -30.61 -23.84
N ARG A 26 -0.27 -30.56 -24.52
CA ARG A 26 0.20 -31.67 -25.38
C ARG A 26 0.80 -32.78 -24.54
N ASN A 27 1.71 -32.41 -23.63
CA ASN A 27 2.45 -33.37 -22.81
C ASN A 27 1.65 -33.79 -21.57
N LYS A 28 0.59 -33.05 -21.19
CA LYS A 28 -0.24 -33.28 -19.99
C LYS A 28 0.55 -33.26 -18.69
N THR A 29 1.67 -32.54 -18.67
CA THR A 29 2.57 -32.40 -17.53
C THR A 29 2.47 -31.01 -16.92
N CYS A 30 2.63 -30.90 -15.61
CA CYS A 30 2.83 -29.63 -14.93
C CYS A 30 4.23 -29.10 -15.29
N ILE A 31 4.30 -27.92 -15.89
CA ILE A 31 5.55 -27.26 -16.26
C ILE A 31 6.05 -26.44 -15.07
N ASP A 32 5.19 -25.55 -14.56
CA ASP A 32 5.52 -24.60 -13.51
C ASP A 32 4.47 -24.60 -12.41
N SER A 33 4.90 -24.29 -11.19
CA SER A 33 4.03 -24.14 -10.03
C SER A 33 4.46 -22.91 -9.23
N PHE A 34 3.62 -21.88 -9.25
CA PHE A 34 3.77 -20.70 -8.42
C PHE A 34 3.08 -20.92 -7.08
N LEU A 35 3.80 -20.75 -5.97
CA LEU A 35 3.24 -20.84 -4.63
C LEU A 35 3.01 -19.44 -4.07
N ASP A 36 1.76 -19.12 -3.74
CA ASP A 36 1.42 -17.90 -3.04
C ASP A 36 1.31 -18.14 -1.53
N TYR A 37 2.27 -17.61 -0.77
CA TYR A 37 2.27 -17.73 0.69
C TYR A 37 1.15 -16.92 1.40
N GLY A 38 0.39 -16.08 0.69
CA GLY A 38 -0.56 -15.13 1.28
C GLY A 38 -2.01 -15.59 1.39
N GLY A 39 -2.46 -16.64 0.69
CA GLY A 39 -3.86 -17.08 0.73
C GLY A 39 -4.27 -17.94 -0.47
N PHE A 40 -5.54 -18.36 -0.51
CA PHE A 40 -6.09 -19.19 -1.60
C PHE A 40 -6.28 -18.37 -2.87
N THR A 41 -5.95 -18.96 -4.02
CA THR A 41 -6.14 -18.33 -5.33
C THR A 41 -7.44 -18.82 -5.95
N ASN A 42 -8.42 -17.92 -6.06
CA ASN A 42 -9.75 -18.27 -6.54
C ASN A 42 -9.84 -18.18 -8.07
N PHE A 43 -9.09 -17.25 -8.66
CA PHE A 43 -9.19 -16.94 -10.09
C PHE A 43 -7.81 -16.76 -10.75
N VAL A 44 -7.73 -17.18 -12.02
CA VAL A 44 -6.55 -17.00 -12.87
C VAL A 44 -6.97 -16.59 -14.28
N ASP A 45 -6.23 -15.67 -14.88
CA ASP A 45 -6.41 -15.22 -16.24
C ASP A 45 -5.06 -15.09 -16.97
N PHE A 46 -5.05 -15.30 -18.28
CA PHE A 46 -3.93 -15.01 -19.17
C PHE A 46 -4.07 -13.62 -19.79
N ASN A 47 -2.94 -12.94 -19.91
CA ASN A 47 -2.83 -11.79 -20.80
C ASN A 47 -3.21 -12.22 -22.25
N PRO A 48 -3.93 -11.39 -23.03
CA PRO A 48 -4.17 -11.62 -24.45
C PRO A 48 -2.95 -12.02 -25.30
N SER A 49 -1.75 -11.56 -24.94
CA SER A 49 -0.49 -11.95 -25.60
C SER A 49 0.01 -13.34 -25.21
N GLY A 50 -0.50 -13.92 -24.12
CA GLY A 50 -0.05 -15.18 -23.55
C GLY A 50 1.29 -15.10 -22.80
N THR A 51 1.85 -13.91 -22.56
CA THR A 51 3.16 -13.77 -21.89
C THR A 51 3.08 -13.79 -20.36
N CYS A 52 1.97 -13.34 -19.80
CA CYS A 52 1.79 -13.17 -18.36
C CYS A 52 0.46 -13.78 -17.90
N ILE A 53 0.39 -14.11 -16.62
CA ILE A 53 -0.84 -14.52 -15.93
C ILE A 53 -1.15 -13.56 -14.78
N ALA A 54 -2.42 -13.28 -14.57
CA ALA A 54 -2.90 -12.65 -13.34
C ALA A 54 -3.57 -13.69 -12.46
N SER A 55 -3.19 -13.73 -11.19
CA SER A 55 -3.80 -14.55 -10.15
C SER A 55 -4.43 -13.66 -9.10
N ALA A 56 -5.64 -14.00 -8.68
CA ALA A 56 -6.39 -13.28 -7.66
C ALA A 56 -7.04 -14.23 -6.66
N GLY A 57 -7.14 -13.77 -5.41
CA GLY A 57 -7.53 -14.65 -4.33
C GLY A 57 -8.10 -13.96 -3.10
N SER A 58 -8.22 -14.76 -2.04
CA SER A 58 -8.77 -14.34 -0.74
C SER A 58 -7.86 -13.37 0.01
N ASN A 59 -6.59 -13.30 -0.35
CA ASN A 59 -5.57 -12.43 0.25
C ASN A 59 -5.72 -10.93 -0.11
N HIS A 60 -6.83 -10.54 -0.74
CA HIS A 60 -7.14 -9.17 -1.17
C HIS A 60 -6.14 -8.59 -2.19
N THR A 61 -5.26 -9.44 -2.73
CA THR A 61 -4.20 -9.04 -3.63
C THR A 61 -4.40 -9.64 -5.01
N VAL A 62 -3.84 -8.96 -5.99
CA VAL A 62 -3.73 -9.44 -7.36
C VAL A 62 -2.26 -9.48 -7.72
N LYS A 63 -1.80 -10.64 -8.17
CA LYS A 63 -0.41 -10.88 -8.55
C LYS A 63 -0.33 -11.11 -10.04
N LEU A 64 0.66 -10.49 -10.66
CA LEU A 64 0.98 -10.67 -12.07
C LEU A 64 2.29 -11.43 -12.18
N TRP A 65 2.29 -12.55 -12.89
CA TRP A 65 3.47 -13.39 -13.09
C TRP A 65 3.84 -13.43 -14.56
N ASP A 66 5.15 -13.37 -14.85
CA ASP A 66 5.68 -13.70 -16.17
C ASP A 66 5.86 -15.22 -16.26
N ILE A 67 5.25 -15.83 -17.26
CA ILE A 67 5.32 -17.28 -17.49
C ILE A 67 6.73 -17.67 -17.93
N ARG A 68 7.37 -16.88 -18.80
CA ARG A 68 8.68 -17.25 -19.38
C ARG A 68 9.81 -17.14 -18.37
N MET A 69 9.74 -16.11 -17.52
CA MET A 69 10.77 -15.85 -16.51
C MET A 69 10.48 -16.57 -15.18
N ASN A 70 9.26 -17.12 -15.01
CA ASN A 70 8.78 -17.69 -13.76
C ASN A 70 9.03 -16.73 -12.57
N LYS A 71 8.66 -15.46 -12.76
CA LYS A 71 8.88 -14.38 -11.78
C LYS A 71 7.61 -13.57 -11.56
N LEU A 72 7.44 -13.13 -10.32
CA LEU A 72 6.42 -12.16 -9.95
C LEU A 72 6.82 -10.80 -10.55
N LEU A 73 6.00 -10.25 -11.42
CA LEU A 73 6.18 -8.92 -11.99
C LEU A 73 5.65 -7.86 -11.04
N GLN A 74 4.41 -8.02 -10.59
CA GLN A 74 3.70 -7.00 -9.83
C GLN A 74 2.81 -7.64 -8.76
N HIS A 75 2.68 -6.93 -7.64
CA HIS A 75 1.87 -7.32 -6.50
C HIS A 75 0.98 -6.14 -6.08
N TYR A 76 -0.32 -6.28 -6.34
CA TYR A 76 -1.30 -5.22 -6.14
C TYR A 76 -2.17 -5.50 -4.92
N LYS A 77 -2.08 -4.65 -3.89
CA LYS A 77 -2.96 -4.67 -2.73
C LYS A 77 -3.99 -3.55 -2.85
N VAL A 78 -5.06 -3.82 -3.60
CA VAL A 78 -6.00 -2.76 -4.02
C VAL A 78 -7.34 -2.82 -3.32
N HIS A 79 -7.78 -4.02 -2.93
CA HIS A 79 -9.10 -4.25 -2.39
C HIS A 79 -9.08 -4.40 -0.87
N ARG A 80 -10.23 -4.15 -0.24
CA ARG A 80 -10.41 -4.37 1.20
C ARG A 80 -10.82 -5.81 1.52
N ALA A 81 -11.41 -6.49 0.54
CA ALA A 81 -11.88 -7.86 0.65
C ALA A 81 -11.35 -8.74 -0.50
N GLY A 82 -11.66 -10.04 -0.44
CA GLY A 82 -11.16 -11.04 -1.39
C GLY A 82 -11.54 -10.71 -2.84
N VAL A 83 -10.62 -10.93 -3.75
CA VAL A 83 -10.82 -10.70 -5.19
C VAL A 83 -11.36 -11.99 -5.80
N ASN A 84 -12.55 -11.90 -6.38
CA ASN A 84 -13.30 -13.06 -6.88
C ASN A 84 -12.99 -13.34 -8.35
N CYS A 85 -12.76 -12.30 -9.15
CA CYS A 85 -12.56 -12.43 -10.58
C CYS A 85 -11.66 -11.32 -11.11
N VAL A 86 -10.95 -11.63 -12.19
CA VAL A 86 -10.05 -10.71 -12.89
C VAL A 86 -10.23 -10.92 -14.39
N SER A 87 -10.18 -9.82 -15.15
CA SER A 87 -10.21 -9.86 -16.61
C SER A 87 -9.18 -8.89 -17.18
N PHE A 88 -8.38 -9.38 -18.13
CA PHE A 88 -7.51 -8.52 -18.94
C PHE A 88 -8.30 -7.76 -20.00
N HIS A 89 -7.90 -6.53 -20.27
CA HIS A 89 -8.32 -5.79 -21.45
C HIS A 89 -7.66 -6.41 -22.70
N PRO A 90 -8.34 -6.46 -23.86
CA PRO A 90 -7.77 -7.03 -25.10
C PRO A 90 -6.45 -6.41 -25.56
N SER A 91 -6.19 -5.15 -25.21
CA SER A 91 -4.89 -4.51 -25.50
C SER A 91 -3.73 -5.01 -24.64
N GLY A 92 -4.01 -5.69 -23.52
CA GLY A 92 -2.99 -6.19 -22.58
C GLY A 92 -2.45 -5.13 -21.60
N ASN A 93 -2.88 -3.87 -21.68
CA ASN A 93 -2.36 -2.79 -20.82
C ASN A 93 -3.15 -2.59 -19.53
N TYR A 94 -4.43 -3.00 -19.51
CA TYR A 94 -5.33 -2.78 -18.39
C TYR A 94 -5.84 -4.08 -17.81
N LEU A 95 -6.09 -4.06 -16.51
CA LEU A 95 -6.66 -5.18 -15.76
C LEU A 95 -7.86 -4.70 -14.95
N ILE A 96 -8.98 -5.41 -15.02
CA ILE A 96 -10.11 -5.18 -14.12
C ILE A 96 -10.18 -6.28 -13.08
N THR A 97 -10.36 -5.87 -11.84
CA THR A 97 -10.48 -6.75 -10.68
C THR A 97 -11.84 -6.55 -10.02
N ALA A 98 -12.53 -7.65 -9.74
CA ALA A 98 -13.83 -7.68 -9.07
C ALA A 98 -13.67 -8.26 -7.66
N SER A 99 -14.17 -7.55 -6.66
CA SER A 99 -14.01 -7.93 -5.27
C SER A 99 -15.33 -8.11 -4.52
N THR A 100 -15.22 -8.86 -3.44
CA THR A 100 -16.27 -9.04 -2.44
C THR A 100 -16.62 -7.74 -1.72
N ASP A 101 -15.76 -6.71 -1.79
CA ASP A 101 -16.04 -5.38 -1.23
C ASP A 101 -17.11 -4.58 -2.00
N GLY A 102 -17.66 -5.15 -3.07
CA GLY A 102 -18.68 -4.52 -3.92
C GLY A 102 -18.12 -3.52 -4.93
N THR A 103 -16.79 -3.38 -5.00
CA THR A 103 -16.12 -2.49 -5.94
C THR A 103 -15.45 -3.25 -7.06
N LEU A 104 -15.39 -2.59 -8.22
CA LEU A 104 -14.55 -2.98 -9.34
C LEU A 104 -13.39 -2.00 -9.41
N LYS A 105 -12.18 -2.49 -9.65
CA LYS A 105 -11.01 -1.64 -9.79
C LYS A 105 -10.32 -1.89 -11.11
N ILE A 106 -9.87 -0.80 -11.73
CA ILE A 106 -9.16 -0.82 -13.00
C ILE A 106 -7.72 -0.41 -12.76
N LEU A 107 -6.80 -1.30 -13.10
CA LEU A 107 -5.37 -1.11 -12.95
C LEU A 107 -4.71 -0.91 -14.31
N ASP A 108 -3.72 -0.02 -14.32
CA ASP A 108 -2.72 0.08 -15.37
C ASP A 108 -1.57 -0.89 -15.10
N LEU A 109 -1.29 -1.79 -16.05
CA LEU A 109 -0.22 -2.76 -15.94
C LEU A 109 1.16 -2.18 -16.28
N LEU A 110 1.26 -1.12 -17.09
CA LEU A 110 2.59 -0.56 -17.40
C LEU A 110 3.09 0.34 -16.28
N GLU A 111 2.23 1.24 -15.81
CA GLU A 111 2.58 2.15 -14.72
C GLU A 111 2.42 1.50 -13.34
N GLY A 112 1.72 0.37 -13.24
CA GLY A 112 1.51 -0.31 -11.98
C GLY A 112 0.59 0.44 -11.01
N ARG A 113 -0.35 1.24 -11.53
CA ARG A 113 -1.21 2.11 -10.72
C ARG A 113 -2.69 1.77 -10.85
N LEU A 114 -3.43 2.08 -9.79
CA LEU A 114 -4.90 2.07 -9.80
C LEU A 114 -5.41 3.32 -10.53
N ILE A 115 -6.21 3.15 -11.58
CA ILE A 115 -6.79 4.25 -12.35
C ILE A 115 -8.19 4.58 -11.80
N TYR A 116 -9.07 3.58 -11.72
CA TYR A 116 -10.48 3.78 -11.36
C TYR A 116 -10.92 2.81 -10.27
N THR A 117 -11.75 3.32 -9.35
CA THR A 117 -12.56 2.50 -8.44
C THR A 117 -14.03 2.76 -8.75
N LEU A 118 -14.69 1.74 -9.28
CA LEU A 118 -16.07 1.80 -9.72
C LEU A 118 -16.98 1.25 -8.63
N HIS A 119 -17.99 2.05 -8.32
CA HIS A 119 -19.05 1.72 -7.38
C HIS A 119 -20.36 1.60 -8.15
N GLY A 120 -21.20 0.65 -7.77
CA GLY A 120 -22.49 0.45 -8.42
C GLY A 120 -23.22 -0.79 -7.91
N HIS A 121 -22.48 -1.87 -7.66
CA HIS A 121 -23.04 -3.06 -7.05
C HIS A 121 -23.36 -2.82 -5.57
N LYS A 122 -24.50 -3.34 -5.12
CA LYS A 122 -24.95 -3.27 -3.71
C LYS A 122 -24.42 -4.43 -2.85
N GLY A 123 -23.70 -5.37 -3.46
CA GLY A 123 -23.11 -6.52 -2.79
C GLY A 123 -21.84 -7.01 -3.48
N PRO A 124 -21.30 -8.17 -3.05
CA PRO A 124 -20.09 -8.76 -3.61
C PRO A 124 -20.14 -8.88 -5.13
N VAL A 125 -19.10 -8.43 -5.82
CA VAL A 125 -18.96 -8.64 -7.26
C VAL A 125 -18.32 -10.01 -7.49
N LEU A 126 -19.00 -10.85 -8.25
CA LEU A 126 -18.62 -12.25 -8.44
C LEU A 126 -17.83 -12.46 -9.73
N SER A 127 -18.18 -11.74 -10.79
CA SER A 127 -17.56 -11.91 -12.10
C SER A 127 -17.43 -10.59 -12.85
N VAL A 128 -16.38 -10.51 -13.67
CA VAL A 128 -16.15 -9.40 -14.59
C VAL A 128 -15.56 -9.93 -15.88
N ALA A 129 -15.99 -9.37 -17.01
CA ALA A 129 -15.48 -9.75 -18.32
C ALA A 129 -15.43 -8.56 -19.26
N PHE A 130 -14.28 -8.36 -19.89
CA PHE A 130 -14.14 -7.44 -21.02
C PHE A 130 -14.78 -8.00 -22.29
N SER A 131 -15.33 -7.11 -23.11
CA SER A 131 -15.66 -7.44 -24.50
C SER A 131 -14.38 -7.63 -25.32
N LYS A 132 -14.47 -8.38 -26.42
CA LYS A 132 -13.31 -8.62 -27.31
C LYS A 132 -12.75 -7.35 -27.96
N GLY A 133 -13.57 -6.32 -28.12
CA GLY A 133 -13.15 -5.01 -28.64
C GLY A 133 -12.58 -4.07 -27.58
N GLY A 134 -12.76 -4.36 -26.29
CA GLY A 134 -12.26 -3.50 -25.21
C GLY A 134 -13.14 -2.29 -24.87
N GLU A 135 -14.01 -1.87 -25.78
CA GLU A 135 -14.94 -0.73 -25.66
C GLU A 135 -15.90 -0.82 -24.45
N LYS A 136 -16.21 -2.04 -24.01
CA LYS A 136 -17.18 -2.32 -22.95
C LYS A 136 -16.72 -3.49 -22.08
N PHE A 137 -17.17 -3.50 -20.83
CA PHE A 137 -17.09 -4.67 -19.95
C PHE A 137 -18.38 -4.86 -19.17
N ALA A 138 -18.65 -6.10 -18.79
CA ALA A 138 -19.79 -6.46 -17.96
C ALA A 138 -19.31 -6.90 -16.57
N SER A 139 -20.06 -6.54 -15.53
CA SER A 139 -19.86 -7.03 -14.17
C SER A 139 -21.13 -7.65 -13.62
N ALA A 140 -20.99 -8.72 -12.86
CA ALA A 140 -22.10 -9.43 -12.23
C ALA A 140 -21.87 -9.53 -10.73
N GLY A 141 -22.89 -9.15 -9.96
CA GLY A 141 -22.86 -9.15 -8.50
C GLY A 141 -23.82 -10.16 -7.87
N ALA A 142 -23.63 -10.39 -6.58
CA ALA A 142 -24.56 -11.15 -5.74
C ALA A 142 -25.90 -10.42 -5.52
N ASP A 143 -25.99 -9.14 -5.92
CA ASP A 143 -27.22 -8.35 -5.96
C ASP A 143 -28.17 -8.74 -7.11
N ALA A 144 -27.88 -9.84 -7.82
CA ALA A 144 -28.60 -10.34 -8.99
C ALA A 144 -28.64 -9.32 -10.15
N GLN A 145 -27.73 -8.34 -10.16
CA GLN A 145 -27.61 -7.34 -11.21
C GLN A 145 -26.39 -7.62 -12.08
N VAL A 146 -26.55 -7.38 -13.38
CA VAL A 146 -25.46 -7.32 -14.35
C VAL A 146 -25.37 -5.89 -14.85
N LEU A 147 -24.23 -5.24 -14.60
CA LEU A 147 -23.97 -3.88 -15.05
C LEU A 147 -23.09 -3.92 -16.30
N LEU A 148 -23.46 -3.13 -17.30
CA LEU A 148 -22.66 -2.94 -18.51
C LEU A 148 -22.01 -1.56 -18.46
N TRP A 149 -20.70 -1.54 -18.64
CA TRP A 149 -19.88 -0.35 -18.53
C TRP A 149 -19.27 -0.03 -19.89
N LYS A 150 -19.21 1.27 -20.21
CA LYS A 150 -18.47 1.77 -21.37
C LYS A 150 -17.09 2.23 -20.93
N THR A 151 -16.06 1.81 -21.65
CA THR A 151 -14.68 2.24 -21.42
C THR A 151 -14.34 3.38 -22.38
N ASN A 152 -13.41 4.23 -21.98
CA ASN A 152 -12.82 5.27 -22.83
C ASN A 152 -11.34 4.98 -23.11
N PHE A 153 -10.90 3.71 -22.99
CA PHE A 153 -9.50 3.35 -23.18
C PHE A 153 -9.03 3.55 -24.63
N ASP A 154 -9.96 3.56 -25.59
CA ASP A 154 -9.66 3.74 -27.02
C ASP A 154 -9.20 5.15 -27.41
N SER A 155 -9.30 6.16 -26.54
CA SER A 155 -8.87 7.52 -26.88
C SER A 155 -7.42 7.85 -26.57
N PHE A 156 -6.73 7.02 -25.78
CA PHE A 156 -5.30 7.19 -25.50
C PHE A 156 -4.51 6.23 -26.38
N ASP A 157 -3.87 6.74 -27.43
CA ASP A 157 -2.90 5.97 -28.21
C ASP A 157 -1.72 5.64 -27.28
N TYR A 158 -1.78 4.47 -26.67
CA TYR A 158 -0.83 4.03 -25.65
C TYR A 158 0.60 3.92 -26.20
N LYS A 159 0.75 3.87 -27.54
CA LYS A 159 2.05 4.03 -28.23
C LYS A 159 2.69 5.38 -27.93
N GLU A 160 1.91 6.44 -27.78
CA GLU A 160 2.43 7.75 -27.40
C GLU A 160 2.90 7.76 -25.96
N VAL A 161 2.18 7.14 -25.02
CA VAL A 161 2.62 7.02 -23.62
C VAL A 161 3.95 6.24 -23.54
N LEU A 162 4.05 5.13 -24.28
CA LEU A 162 5.30 4.38 -24.42
C LEU A 162 6.43 5.23 -25.02
N LYS A 163 6.16 6.05 -26.04
CA LYS A 163 7.14 6.99 -26.59
C LYS A 163 7.57 8.04 -25.55
N HIS A 164 6.65 8.53 -24.72
CA HIS A 164 6.97 9.49 -23.66
C HIS A 164 7.82 8.85 -22.55
N HIS A 165 7.56 7.58 -22.20
CA HIS A 165 8.39 6.84 -21.24
C HIS A 165 9.78 6.51 -21.80
N ILE A 166 9.89 6.16 -23.10
CA ILE A 166 11.19 5.98 -23.77
C ILE A 166 11.97 7.31 -23.81
N ARG A 167 11.30 8.45 -24.03
CA ARG A 167 11.95 9.77 -24.00
C ARG A 167 12.51 10.12 -22.62
N ARG A 168 11.90 9.66 -21.51
CA ARG A 168 12.47 9.82 -20.16
C ARG A 168 13.66 8.90 -19.87
N THR A 169 13.86 7.85 -20.67
CA THR A 169 15.06 7.01 -20.61
C THR A 169 16.16 7.47 -21.56
N HIS A 170 15.88 8.48 -22.41
CA HIS A 170 16.96 9.24 -23.02
C HIS A 170 17.61 10.01 -21.88
N ILE A 171 18.79 9.55 -21.49
CA ILE A 171 19.68 10.25 -20.57
C ILE A 171 19.89 11.62 -21.23
N ASP A 172 19.25 12.67 -20.70
CA ASP A 172 19.76 14.01 -20.94
C ASP A 172 21.23 13.98 -20.48
N ASP A 173 22.12 14.54 -21.30
CA ASP A 173 23.55 14.56 -20.99
C ASP A 173 23.74 15.05 -19.54
N PRO A 174 24.63 14.42 -18.76
CA PRO A 174 24.82 14.78 -17.35
C PRO A 174 25.03 16.30 -17.27
N PRO A 175 24.36 16.99 -16.32
CA PRO A 175 24.38 18.45 -16.27
C PRO A 175 25.83 18.90 -16.30
N HIS A 176 26.18 19.69 -17.31
CA HIS A 176 27.54 20.14 -17.46
C HIS A 176 27.85 21.13 -16.31
N LEU A 177 29.12 21.25 -15.94
CA LEU A 177 29.57 22.22 -14.92
C LEU A 177 29.17 23.67 -15.25
N LEU A 178 28.78 23.93 -16.49
CA LEU A 178 28.29 25.21 -17.01
C LEU A 178 26.78 25.43 -16.78
N ASP A 179 25.99 24.38 -16.51
CA ASP A 179 24.57 24.47 -16.16
C ASP A 179 24.35 24.86 -14.70
N ILE A 180 25.42 24.76 -13.89
CA ILE A 180 25.50 25.33 -12.56
C ILE A 180 25.86 26.81 -12.73
N TYR A 181 24.86 27.66 -12.94
CA TYR A 181 25.06 29.10 -12.84
C TYR A 181 25.65 29.44 -11.47
N PRO A 182 26.67 30.31 -11.38
CA PRO A 182 27.18 30.76 -10.09
C PRO A 182 26.02 31.47 -9.37
N ARG A 183 25.53 30.85 -8.30
CA ARG A 183 24.63 31.53 -7.36
C ARG A 183 25.41 32.70 -6.80
N SER A 184 25.09 33.91 -7.25
CA SER A 184 25.56 35.13 -6.63
C SER A 184 25.29 35.03 -5.12
N PRO A 185 26.26 35.39 -4.26
CA PRO A 185 25.99 35.45 -2.83
C PRO A 185 24.81 36.40 -2.63
N HIS A 186 23.70 35.89 -2.09
CA HIS A 186 22.65 36.77 -1.61
C HIS A 186 23.24 37.54 -0.43
N LEU A 187 23.48 38.85 -0.63
CA LEU A 187 23.77 39.78 0.46
C LEU A 187 22.57 39.78 1.39
N HIS A 188 22.73 39.20 2.58
CA HIS A 188 21.84 39.48 3.69
C HIS A 188 22.09 40.94 4.10
N ASP A 189 21.18 41.81 3.69
CA ASP A 189 21.11 43.18 4.22
C ASP A 189 20.75 43.04 5.71
N GLU A 190 21.72 43.16 6.61
CA GLU A 190 21.49 43.30 8.05
C GLU A 190 20.88 44.67 8.33
N LYS A 191 19.63 44.85 7.89
CA LYS A 191 18.82 45.98 8.31
C LYS A 191 18.26 45.64 9.68
N LEU A 192 18.98 46.05 10.73
CA LEU A 192 18.43 46.15 12.08
C LEU A 192 17.34 47.23 12.09
N GLN A 193 16.15 46.90 11.59
CA GLN A 193 14.94 47.62 11.94
C GLN A 193 14.42 47.01 13.23
N SER A 194 14.61 47.73 14.33
CA SER A 194 13.83 47.56 15.54
C SER A 194 12.34 47.61 15.18
N VAL A 195 11.67 46.47 15.27
CA VAL A 195 10.21 46.40 15.16
C VAL A 195 9.63 47.04 16.42
N GLU A 196 9.25 48.32 16.34
CA GLU A 196 8.40 48.94 17.34
C GLU A 196 6.99 48.34 17.22
N VAL A 197 6.62 47.52 18.21
CA VAL A 197 5.24 47.04 18.35
C VAL A 197 4.43 48.16 18.99
N ASN A 198 3.69 48.92 18.18
CA ASN A 198 2.65 49.82 18.67
C ASN A 198 1.49 48.98 19.23
N PRO A 199 1.09 49.14 20.51
CA PRO A 199 0.03 48.34 21.10
C PRO A 199 -1.31 49.04 20.87
N THR A 200 -1.84 48.98 19.65
CA THR A 200 -3.26 49.27 19.41
C THR A 200 -3.74 48.55 18.16
N PHE A 201 -4.92 47.91 18.29
CA PHE A 201 -5.76 47.23 17.29
C PHE A 201 -5.73 45.69 17.27
N ASP A 202 -6.62 45.13 18.11
CA ASP A 202 -7.47 43.94 17.97
C ASP A 202 -7.09 42.85 16.97
N LEU A 203 -6.60 41.73 17.51
CA LEU A 203 -6.56 40.44 16.83
C LEU A 203 -7.82 39.63 17.15
N THR A 204 -8.65 39.39 16.13
CA THR A 204 -9.73 38.40 16.18
C THR A 204 -9.14 36.99 16.23
N ASN A 205 -9.56 36.24 17.25
CA ASN A 205 -9.22 34.86 17.55
C ASN A 205 -9.66 33.90 16.41
N THR A 206 -8.71 33.23 15.74
CA THR A 206 -9.00 32.08 14.85
C THR A 206 -8.51 30.79 15.50
N GLN A 207 -9.29 30.27 16.44
CA GLN A 207 -9.20 28.89 16.92
C GLN A 207 -9.90 27.96 15.90
N THR A 208 -9.13 27.16 15.18
CA THR A 208 -9.60 25.91 14.57
C THR A 208 -9.70 24.85 15.68
N PRO A 209 -10.86 24.21 15.90
CA PRO A 209 -11.01 23.16 16.92
C PRO A 209 -10.50 21.80 16.43
N ASP A 210 -9.78 21.09 17.31
CA ASP A 210 -9.38 19.69 17.14
C ASP A 210 -10.59 18.73 17.15
N PRO A 211 -10.53 17.57 16.46
CA PRO A 211 -11.64 16.62 16.43
C PRO A 211 -11.76 15.80 17.73
N PRO A 212 -12.98 15.50 18.22
CA PRO A 212 -13.16 14.79 19.48
C PRO A 212 -12.95 13.26 19.36
N VAL A 213 -12.17 12.73 20.30
CA VAL A 213 -12.05 11.30 20.62
C VAL A 213 -13.29 10.88 21.41
N ILE A 214 -13.95 9.79 20.99
CA ILE A 214 -15.10 9.19 21.67
C ILE A 214 -14.63 7.95 22.41
N GLU A 215 -14.57 8.01 23.74
CA GLU A 215 -14.49 6.84 24.62
C GLU A 215 -15.89 6.38 25.05
N ILE A 216 -16.11 5.08 24.99
CA ILE A 216 -17.33 4.38 25.36
C ILE A 216 -17.18 3.89 26.81
N SER A 217 -18.02 4.36 27.73
CA SER A 217 -18.78 3.48 28.64
C SER A 217 -19.68 4.23 29.64
N SER A 218 -20.97 3.86 29.60
CA SER A 218 -21.95 3.75 30.70
C SER A 218 -22.19 4.93 31.66
N SER A 219 -23.39 5.51 31.61
CA SER A 219 -24.52 5.11 32.48
C SER A 219 -25.78 5.97 32.25
N SER A 220 -26.94 5.28 32.25
CA SER A 220 -28.32 5.67 32.64
C SER A 220 -28.70 7.17 32.67
N SER A 221 -29.85 7.65 32.21
CA SER A 221 -31.18 7.03 32.05
C SER A 221 -32.16 8.12 31.58
N PHE A 222 -33.16 7.82 30.73
CA PHE A 222 -34.54 8.25 30.96
C PHE A 222 -35.56 7.49 30.08
N SER A 223 -36.76 7.40 30.64
CA SER A 223 -37.94 6.55 30.41
C SER A 223 -38.74 6.73 29.11
N THR A 224 -39.58 5.73 28.78
CA THR A 224 -41.07 5.77 28.66
C THR A 224 -41.59 4.36 28.22
N PRO A 225 -42.90 4.07 28.09
CA PRO A 225 -43.88 3.74 29.15
C PRO A 225 -44.52 2.32 28.99
N ASP A 226 -45.28 1.91 30.01
CA ASP A 226 -46.35 0.88 30.14
C ASP A 226 -46.56 -0.21 29.05
N ASP A 227 -46.48 -1.50 29.43
CA ASP A 227 -47.65 -2.43 29.48
C ASP A 227 -47.29 -3.89 29.92
N VAL A 228 -48.02 -4.37 30.94
CA VAL A 228 -48.57 -5.71 31.30
C VAL A 228 -47.74 -7.03 31.36
N SER A 229 -47.93 -7.71 32.51
CA SER A 229 -47.94 -9.17 32.83
C SER A 229 -46.76 -9.88 33.53
N SER A 230 -46.94 -10.07 34.85
CA SER A 230 -47.05 -11.34 35.60
C SER A 230 -45.84 -12.28 35.87
N GLU A 231 -45.77 -12.65 37.17
CA GLU A 231 -45.25 -13.89 37.79
C GLU A 231 -43.71 -14.06 37.91
N ASP A 232 -43.09 -14.61 38.96
CA ASP A 232 -43.41 -14.89 40.38
C ASP A 232 -42.10 -15.44 41.04
N LEU A 233 -42.00 -15.44 42.38
CA LEU A 233 -41.06 -16.22 43.26
C LEU A 233 -39.57 -15.80 43.39
N GLN A 234 -38.82 -15.91 44.51
CA GLN A 234 -39.01 -15.90 45.99
C GLN A 234 -37.60 -16.11 46.64
N TYR A 235 -37.16 -15.18 47.52
CA TYR A 235 -36.28 -15.29 48.73
C TYR A 235 -34.87 -15.98 48.74
N PRO A 236 -34.02 -15.84 49.80
CA PRO A 236 -33.73 -14.71 50.73
C PRO A 236 -32.19 -14.49 51.01
N PRO A 237 -31.78 -13.55 51.91
CA PRO A 237 -30.38 -13.12 52.12
C PRO A 237 -29.74 -13.56 53.45
N ALA A 238 -28.43 -13.29 53.61
CA ALA A 238 -27.73 -13.37 54.90
C ALA A 238 -26.76 -12.18 55.11
N SER A 239 -27.03 -11.45 56.19
CA SER A 239 -26.25 -10.42 56.87
C SER A 239 -24.98 -10.96 57.56
N VAL A 240 -23.99 -10.10 57.85
CA VAL A 240 -23.45 -9.80 59.21
C VAL A 240 -22.31 -8.75 59.15
N LEU A 241 -22.31 -7.89 60.17
CA LEU A 241 -21.51 -6.69 60.48
C LEU A 241 -20.13 -6.97 61.11
N ALA A 242 -19.20 -5.97 61.06
CA ALA A 242 -18.40 -5.39 62.17
C ALA A 242 -17.12 -4.70 61.62
N ALA A 243 -16.96 -3.37 61.74
CA ALA A 243 -16.26 -2.60 62.81
C ALA A 243 -14.71 -2.73 62.78
N SER A 244 -13.83 -1.72 62.99
CA SER A 244 -13.89 -0.30 63.34
C SER A 244 -12.51 0.37 63.09
N SER A 245 -12.43 1.68 63.36
CA SER A 245 -11.25 2.49 63.79
C SER A 245 -10.65 3.44 62.74
N LYS A 246 -11.10 4.70 62.66
CA LYS A 246 -10.60 5.90 63.38
C LYS A 246 -9.10 6.22 63.15
N ARG A 247 -8.83 7.33 62.44
CA ARG A 247 -8.12 8.51 62.99
C ARG A 247 -8.36 9.78 62.13
N LYS A 248 -8.83 10.81 62.84
CA LYS A 248 -8.84 12.28 62.58
C LYS A 248 -7.45 12.79 62.12
N SER A 249 -7.25 13.92 61.46
CA SER A 249 -7.94 15.23 61.45
C SER A 249 -7.47 16.12 60.28
N GLU A 250 -8.40 16.90 59.70
CA GLU A 250 -8.40 18.39 59.51
C GLU A 250 -7.09 19.16 59.86
N ASN A 251 -6.65 20.26 59.24
CA ASN A 251 -7.31 21.29 58.41
C ASN A 251 -6.25 22.23 57.78
N GLU A 252 -6.61 22.80 56.61
CA GLU A 252 -6.51 24.23 56.22
C GLU A 252 -5.18 24.94 55.82
N SER A 253 -5.16 25.30 54.53
CA SER A 253 -5.06 26.65 53.91
C SER A 253 -3.78 27.53 53.96
N GLU A 254 -3.54 28.11 52.76
CA GLU A 254 -2.99 29.44 52.45
C GLU A 254 -1.48 29.62 52.17
N SER A 255 -1.20 29.97 50.88
CA SER A 255 -0.35 31.08 50.37
C SER A 255 1.12 31.20 50.86
N ALA A 256 2.14 31.67 50.14
CA ALA A 256 2.31 32.40 48.88
C ALA A 256 3.84 32.46 48.55
N VAL A 257 4.19 32.50 47.26
CA VAL A 257 5.24 33.38 46.63
C VAL A 257 6.76 33.03 46.69
N HIS A 258 7.34 32.87 45.47
CA HIS A 258 8.72 33.09 44.93
C HIS A 258 9.92 32.32 45.53
N ASN A 259 10.95 31.83 44.79
CA ASN A 259 11.61 32.26 43.54
C ASN A 259 12.49 31.12 42.93
N VAL A 260 12.63 31.11 41.60
CA VAL A 260 13.83 30.81 40.73
C VAL A 260 14.66 29.56 41.09
N ASP A 261 14.70 28.50 40.24
CA ASP A 261 15.78 28.36 39.24
C ASP A 261 15.50 27.33 38.13
N LYS A 262 16.09 27.60 36.95
CA LYS A 262 16.11 26.79 35.72
C LYS A 262 16.45 25.32 35.96
N GLN A 263 15.61 24.39 35.48
CA GLN A 263 16.09 23.16 34.82
C GLN A 263 15.14 22.73 33.70
N THR A 264 15.65 22.76 32.48
CA THR A 264 15.13 22.09 31.28
C THR A 264 15.14 20.57 31.53
N GLY A 265 14.09 20.04 32.14
CA GLY A 265 13.89 18.61 32.32
C GLY A 265 13.14 18.02 31.13
N ILE A 266 13.87 17.52 30.14
CA ILE A 266 13.27 16.57 29.19
C ILE A 266 12.79 15.38 30.03
N SER A 267 11.51 15.01 29.91
CA SER A 267 10.97 13.85 30.62
C SER A 267 11.87 12.63 30.39
N PRO A 268 12.27 11.86 31.42
CA PRO A 268 13.21 10.75 31.27
C PRO A 268 12.71 9.68 30.27
N SER A 269 11.40 9.57 30.08
CA SER A 269 10.79 8.72 29.05
C SER A 269 11.09 9.18 27.61
N LEU A 270 11.13 10.50 27.36
CA LEU A 270 11.46 11.08 26.06
C LEU A 270 12.96 11.00 25.79
N GLY A 271 13.80 11.16 26.82
CA GLY A 271 15.25 10.95 26.72
C GLY A 271 15.58 9.51 26.28
N ASN A 272 14.99 8.51 26.94
CA ASN A 272 15.17 7.10 26.58
C ASN A 272 14.63 6.78 25.17
N ALA A 273 13.56 7.44 24.73
CA ALA A 273 13.02 7.26 23.39
C ALA A 273 13.93 7.86 22.31
N LEU A 274 14.52 9.04 22.56
CA LEU A 274 15.49 9.65 21.65
C LEU A 274 16.77 8.83 21.55
N GLU A 275 17.26 8.28 22.65
CA GLU A 275 18.44 7.41 22.67
C GLU A 275 18.20 6.14 21.84
N ARG A 276 17.02 5.50 21.98
CA ARG A 276 16.59 4.38 21.13
C ARG A 276 16.57 4.72 19.64
N VAL A 277 16.14 5.94 19.28
CA VAL A 277 16.09 6.39 17.88
C VAL A 277 17.50 6.63 17.34
N VAL A 278 18.40 7.20 18.13
CA VAL A 278 19.81 7.40 17.74
C VAL A 278 20.50 6.05 17.52
N GLU A 279 20.32 5.09 18.42
CA GLU A 279 20.84 3.72 18.25
C GLU A 279 20.34 3.07 16.96
N GLN A 280 19.06 3.25 16.61
CA GLN A 280 18.50 2.73 15.37
C GLN A 280 19.08 3.41 14.13
N LEU A 281 19.32 4.73 14.18
CA LEU A 281 19.95 5.47 13.10
C LEU A 281 21.41 5.03 12.88
N ASP A 282 22.14 4.73 13.95
CA ASP A 282 23.51 4.22 13.86
C ASP A 282 23.55 2.84 13.21
N VAL A 283 22.64 1.94 13.58
CA VAL A 283 22.49 0.62 12.93
C VAL A 283 22.17 0.78 11.45
N LEU A 284 21.22 1.66 11.11
CA LEU A 284 20.87 1.90 9.70
C LEU A 284 22.07 2.45 8.91
N THR A 285 22.81 3.40 9.46
CA THR A 285 24.00 3.97 8.83
C THR A 285 25.06 2.90 8.57
N LEU A 286 25.29 2.01 9.54
CA LEU A 286 26.21 0.90 9.39
C LEU A 286 25.75 -0.11 8.33
N THR A 287 24.44 -0.41 8.25
CA THR A 287 23.91 -1.29 7.20
C THR A 287 24.04 -0.68 5.81
N ILE A 288 23.82 0.62 5.65
CA ILE A 288 23.98 1.32 4.38
C ILE A 288 25.45 1.26 3.93
N SER A 289 26.40 1.52 4.83
CA SER A 289 27.82 1.42 4.52
C SER A 289 28.24 0.01 4.07
N ILE A 290 27.73 -1.05 4.72
CA ILE A 290 27.98 -2.43 4.31
C ILE A 290 27.39 -2.72 2.92
N LEU A 291 26.20 -2.21 2.63
CA LEU A 291 25.56 -2.39 1.33
C LEU A 291 26.34 -1.67 0.22
N GLU A 292 26.80 -0.45 0.46
CA GLU A 292 27.67 0.30 -0.48
C GLU A 292 28.99 -0.45 -0.73
N GLN A 293 29.62 -0.99 0.31
CA GLN A 293 30.83 -1.79 0.15
C GLN A 293 30.59 -3.08 -0.65
N ARG A 294 29.43 -3.73 -0.45
CA ARG A 294 29.07 -4.92 -1.24
C ARG A 294 28.78 -4.57 -2.69
N LEU A 295 28.11 -3.45 -2.94
CA LEU A 295 27.78 -2.97 -4.28
C LEU A 295 29.07 -2.68 -5.07
N THR A 296 29.98 -1.90 -4.49
CA THR A 296 31.28 -1.57 -5.11
C THR A 296 32.08 -2.82 -5.43
N LEU A 297 32.12 -3.80 -4.51
CA LEU A 297 32.78 -5.08 -4.76
C LEU A 297 32.13 -5.89 -5.90
N THR A 298 30.81 -5.83 -6.04
CA THR A 298 30.13 -6.48 -7.17
C THR A 298 30.37 -5.77 -8.50
N GLU A 299 30.47 -4.44 -8.50
CA GLU A 299 30.81 -3.66 -9.69
C GLU A 299 32.23 -3.95 -10.16
N ASP A 300 33.21 -4.02 -9.25
CA ASP A 300 34.59 -4.33 -9.60
C ASP A 300 34.75 -5.75 -10.14
N LYS A 301 34.05 -6.74 -9.56
CA LYS A 301 34.00 -8.10 -10.10
C LYS A 301 33.36 -8.16 -11.49
N LEU A 302 32.35 -7.34 -11.75
CA LEU A 302 31.72 -7.25 -13.06
C LEU A 302 32.69 -6.67 -14.09
N LYS A 303 33.43 -5.61 -13.74
CA LYS A 303 34.46 -5.01 -14.60
C LYS A 303 35.55 -6.04 -14.93
N GLU A 304 36.05 -6.76 -13.94
CA GLU A 304 37.06 -7.82 -14.14
C GLU A 304 36.55 -8.92 -15.08
N CYS A 305 35.29 -9.33 -14.94
CA CYS A 305 34.68 -10.31 -15.83
C CYS A 305 34.61 -9.80 -17.28
N LEU A 306 34.27 -8.53 -17.46
CA LEU A 306 34.15 -7.90 -18.77
C LEU A 306 35.52 -7.72 -19.44
N GLU A 307 36.54 -7.32 -18.68
CA GLU A 307 37.93 -7.27 -19.17
C GLU A 307 38.46 -8.65 -19.56
N ASN A 308 38.15 -9.69 -18.76
CA ASN A 308 38.54 -11.06 -19.08
C ASN A 308 37.83 -11.56 -20.35
N GLN A 309 36.54 -11.26 -20.53
CA GLN A 309 35.84 -11.55 -21.79
C GLN A 309 36.50 -10.84 -22.99
N GLN A 310 36.84 -9.56 -22.84
CA GLN A 310 37.51 -8.81 -23.91
C GLN A 310 38.90 -9.38 -24.25
N LYS A 311 39.67 -9.82 -23.26
CA LYS A 311 40.96 -10.51 -23.48
C LYS A 311 40.78 -11.83 -24.22
N THR A 312 39.80 -12.65 -23.84
CA THR A 312 39.54 -13.93 -24.53
C THR A 312 39.09 -13.73 -25.98
N LEU A 313 38.29 -12.69 -26.26
CA LEU A 313 37.88 -12.34 -27.62
C LEU A 313 39.06 -11.85 -28.48
N LEU A 314 40.01 -11.11 -27.89
CA LEU A 314 41.20 -10.66 -28.61
C LEU A 314 42.19 -11.81 -28.86
N GLN A 315 42.34 -12.76 -27.94
CA GLN A 315 43.15 -13.97 -28.17
C GLN A 315 42.54 -14.88 -29.23
N GLY A 316 41.23 -15.11 -29.21
CA GLY A 316 40.55 -15.91 -30.24
C GLY A 316 40.64 -15.32 -31.65
N ARG A 317 40.90 -14.01 -31.78
CA ARG A 317 41.09 -13.32 -33.06
C ARG A 317 42.54 -13.29 -33.56
N GLN A 318 43.50 -13.67 -32.71
CA GLN A 318 44.92 -13.81 -33.10
C GLN A 318 45.27 -15.25 -33.49
N GLU A 319 44.39 -16.22 -33.21
CA GLU A 319 44.56 -17.65 -33.55
C GLU A 319 43.81 -18.06 -34.85
N GLU A 320 43.12 -17.13 -35.52
CA GLU A 320 42.57 -17.28 -36.88
C GLU A 320 43.49 -16.62 -37.94
#